data_AF-A0A2V9J9M3-F1
#
_entry.id   AF-A0A2V9J9M3-F1
#
_cell.length_a   1.000
_cell.length_b   1.000
_cell.length_c   1.000
_cell.angle_alpha   90.00
_cell.angle_beta   90.00
_cell.angle_gamma   90.00
#
_symmetry.space_group_name_H-M   'P 1'
#
loop_
_entity.id
_entity.type
_entity.pdbx_description
1 polymer ?
#
loop_
_entity_poly.entity_id
_entity_poly.type
_entity_poly.pdbx_seq_one_letter_code
_entity_poly.pdbx_strand_id
1 'polypeptide(L)'
;MGVDAADFDEDGNMDVALANFSGEEFSLYHNDGHELFSDWANQTPIGEATRMLSGWGTKLFDYDNDGNLDLIFASGHPDPDIDRASQYAYLEPLLLFRNTGRGFVNVSPDGGDAFQQHWAARGLAVGDFDNDGAQDVLVGINGGAPLLLRNQAAAGAATGMRWEQPSNGPTAESFDRDIKSAAAASAPPMILVWCWDWVKARPPIGWR
;
A
#
# COMPACT_ATOMS: atom_id res chain seq x y z
N MET A 1 -0.77 -1.03 -12.42
CA MET A 1 -1.23 -2.35 -11.93
C MET A 1 -0.15 -3.01 -11.12
N GLY A 2 -0.54 -3.70 -10.06
CA GLY A 2 0.33 -4.54 -9.24
C GLY A 2 -0.45 -5.72 -8.71
N VAL A 3 0.29 -6.69 -8.20
CA VAL A 3 -0.22 -8.00 -7.82
C VAL A 3 0.45 -8.43 -6.52
N ASP A 4 -0.28 -9.18 -5.72
CA ASP A 4 0.26 -9.93 -4.59
C ASP A 4 -0.45 -11.27 -4.47
N ALA A 5 0.23 -12.23 -3.85
CA ALA A 5 -0.33 -13.56 -3.65
C ALA A 5 -0.02 -14.04 -2.24
N ALA A 6 -1.06 -14.48 -1.53
CA ALA A 6 -1.00 -15.09 -0.21
C ALA A 6 -2.23 -15.98 -0.02
N ASP A 7 -2.14 -16.92 0.91
CA ASP A 7 -3.27 -17.71 1.41
C ASP A 7 -4.02 -16.85 2.43
N PHE A 8 -5.02 -16.08 1.99
CA PHE A 8 -5.66 -15.07 2.86
C PHE A 8 -6.80 -15.63 3.70
N ASP A 9 -7.34 -16.79 3.33
CA ASP A 9 -8.42 -17.46 4.05
C ASP A 9 -7.96 -18.73 4.80
N GLU A 10 -6.65 -19.00 4.79
CA GLU A 10 -5.96 -20.09 5.49
C GLU A 10 -6.42 -21.49 5.06
N ASP A 11 -6.85 -21.64 3.80
CA ASP A 11 -7.31 -22.92 3.26
C ASP A 11 -6.16 -23.80 2.72
N GLY A 12 -4.94 -23.26 2.68
CA GLY A 12 -3.72 -23.91 2.21
C GLY A 12 -3.43 -23.71 0.72
N ASN A 13 -4.27 -22.95 0.01
CA ASN A 13 -4.09 -22.56 -1.38
C ASN A 13 -3.70 -21.09 -1.48
N MET A 14 -2.85 -20.76 -2.45
CA MET A 14 -2.44 -19.37 -2.67
C MET A 14 -3.49 -18.64 -3.50
N ASP A 15 -4.00 -17.54 -2.96
CA ASP A 15 -4.89 -16.60 -3.64
C ASP A 15 -4.12 -15.46 -4.28
N VAL A 16 -4.81 -14.63 -5.07
CA VAL A 16 -4.21 -13.50 -5.78
C VAL A 16 -5.05 -12.24 -5.64
N ALA A 17 -4.44 -11.17 -5.13
CA ALA A 17 -4.98 -9.81 -5.20
C ALA A 17 -4.36 -9.07 -6.39
N LEU A 18 -5.20 -8.42 -7.20
CA LEU A 18 -4.76 -7.71 -8.40
C LEU A 18 -5.40 -6.32 -8.47
N ALA A 19 -4.54 -5.31 -8.54
CA ALA A 19 -4.96 -3.93 -8.78
C ALA A 19 -5.23 -3.71 -10.28
N ASN A 20 -6.39 -3.11 -10.59
CA ASN A 20 -6.86 -2.84 -11.96
C ASN A 20 -6.96 -1.33 -12.26
N PHE A 21 -7.59 -0.96 -13.39
CA PHE A 21 -7.65 0.41 -13.88
C PHE A 21 -9.01 1.06 -13.63
N SER A 22 -9.06 2.39 -13.67
CA SER A 22 -10.31 3.12 -13.50
C SER A 22 -11.37 2.66 -14.50
N GLY A 23 -12.55 2.26 -14.00
CA GLY A 23 -13.62 1.62 -14.78
C GLY A 23 -13.68 0.10 -14.61
N GLU A 24 -12.69 -0.51 -13.96
CA GLU A 24 -12.60 -1.92 -13.60
C GLU A 24 -12.52 -2.04 -12.08
N GLU A 25 -13.10 -3.11 -11.53
CA GLU A 25 -12.98 -3.44 -10.11
C GLU A 25 -11.64 -4.13 -9.88
N PHE A 26 -10.95 -3.84 -8.79
CA PHE A 26 -9.74 -4.58 -8.44
C PHE A 26 -10.12 -6.01 -8.09
N SER A 27 -9.38 -6.99 -8.59
CA SER A 27 -9.74 -8.40 -8.49
C SER A 27 -9.17 -9.02 -7.22
N LEU A 28 -9.94 -9.95 -6.65
CA LEU A 28 -9.49 -10.84 -5.58
C LEU A 28 -9.82 -12.26 -6.00
N TYR A 29 -8.84 -12.95 -6.57
CA TYR A 29 -9.00 -14.32 -7.06
C TYR A 29 -8.75 -15.31 -5.92
N HIS A 30 -9.82 -15.91 -5.43
CA HIS A 30 -9.77 -17.03 -4.51
C HIS A 30 -9.45 -18.33 -5.27
N ASN A 31 -8.52 -19.11 -4.77
CA ASN A 31 -8.11 -20.37 -5.34
C ASN A 31 -9.00 -21.52 -4.85
N ASP A 32 -9.96 -21.94 -5.66
CA ASP A 32 -10.91 -23.01 -5.31
C ASP A 32 -10.26 -24.42 -5.35
N GLY A 33 -8.93 -24.49 -5.49
CA GLY A 33 -8.16 -25.70 -5.75
C GLY A 33 -8.26 -26.15 -7.21
N HIS A 34 -7.49 -27.19 -7.55
CA HIS A 34 -7.49 -27.80 -8.89
C HIS A 34 -7.27 -26.81 -10.05
N GLU A 35 -6.44 -25.78 -9.84
CA GLU A 35 -6.13 -24.74 -10.83
C GLU A 35 -7.34 -23.86 -11.22
N LEU A 36 -8.39 -23.83 -10.40
CA LEU A 36 -9.58 -22.99 -10.59
C LEU A 36 -9.54 -21.77 -9.67
N PHE A 37 -9.98 -20.64 -10.20
CA PHE A 37 -10.07 -19.38 -9.47
C PHE A 37 -11.44 -18.75 -9.65
N SER A 38 -12.00 -18.26 -8.54
CA SER A 38 -13.21 -17.46 -8.51
C SER A 38 -12.87 -16.01 -8.15
N ASP A 39 -13.44 -15.05 -8.89
CA ASP A 39 -13.29 -13.63 -8.52
C ASP A 39 -14.26 -13.26 -7.40
N TRP A 40 -13.71 -12.95 -6.24
CA TRP A 40 -14.42 -12.56 -5.03
C TRP A 40 -14.52 -11.04 -4.85
N ALA A 41 -13.95 -10.23 -5.76
CA ALA A 41 -13.97 -8.77 -5.65
C ALA A 41 -15.39 -8.20 -5.47
N ASN A 42 -16.36 -8.75 -6.22
CA ASN A 42 -17.77 -8.34 -6.17
C ASN A 42 -18.57 -8.92 -4.99
N GLN A 43 -17.97 -9.87 -4.26
CA GLN A 43 -18.56 -10.46 -3.07
C GLN A 43 -18.08 -9.74 -1.79
N THR A 44 -17.17 -8.78 -1.94
CA THR A 44 -16.56 -8.00 -0.86
C THR A 44 -16.73 -6.51 -1.13
N PRO A 45 -16.46 -5.63 -0.15
CA PRO A 45 -16.44 -4.19 -0.37
C PRO A 45 -15.35 -3.70 -1.34
N ILE A 46 -14.43 -4.58 -1.78
CA ILE A 46 -13.28 -4.22 -2.63
C ILE A 46 -13.75 -3.73 -3.99
N GLY A 47 -14.68 -4.44 -4.65
CA GLY A 47 -15.15 -4.07 -5.98
C GLY A 47 -15.72 -2.65 -6.01
N GLU A 48 -16.73 -2.37 -5.19
CA GLU A 48 -17.36 -1.06 -5.14
C GLU A 48 -16.38 0.07 -4.80
N ALA A 49 -15.49 -0.15 -3.83
CA ALA A 49 -14.53 0.85 -3.39
C ALA A 49 -13.44 1.18 -4.43
N THR A 50 -13.16 0.25 -5.37
CA THR A 50 -12.03 0.37 -6.30
C THR A 50 -12.43 0.70 -7.73
N ARG A 51 -13.71 0.53 -8.09
CA ARG A 51 -14.23 0.68 -9.46
C ARG A 51 -13.82 1.98 -10.18
N MET A 52 -13.66 3.07 -9.44
CA MET A 52 -13.33 4.39 -10.00
C MET A 52 -11.84 4.72 -9.94
N LEU A 53 -11.00 3.82 -9.43
CA LEU A 53 -9.59 4.07 -9.10
C LEU A 53 -8.65 3.34 -10.06
N SER A 54 -7.42 3.84 -10.16
CA SER A 54 -6.32 3.26 -10.92
C SER A 54 -5.25 2.72 -9.96
N GLY A 55 -5.22 1.40 -9.81
CA GLY A 55 -4.38 0.75 -8.81
C GLY A 55 -2.97 0.40 -9.29
N TRP A 56 -2.03 0.49 -8.36
CA TRP A 56 -0.61 0.19 -8.58
C TRP A 56 -0.11 -0.78 -7.53
N GLY A 57 0.43 -0.31 -6.41
CA GLY A 57 0.91 -1.17 -5.34
C GLY A 57 -0.24 -1.90 -4.65
N THR A 58 -0.06 -3.19 -4.38
CA THR A 58 -0.95 -3.97 -3.53
C THR A 58 -0.13 -4.95 -2.69
N LYS A 59 -0.55 -5.17 -1.44
CA LYS A 59 0.05 -6.14 -0.51
C LYS A 59 -1.02 -6.79 0.36
N LEU A 60 -0.86 -8.10 0.57
CA LEU A 60 -1.52 -8.88 1.60
C LEU A 60 -0.59 -8.96 2.82
N PHE A 61 -1.03 -8.47 3.98
CA PHE A 61 -0.21 -8.38 5.19
C PHE A 61 -1.09 -8.27 6.43
N ASP A 62 -0.60 -8.69 7.60
CA ASP A 62 -1.35 -8.66 8.86
C ASP A 62 -1.17 -7.27 9.49
N TYR A 63 -2.10 -6.33 9.23
CA TYR A 63 -1.91 -4.95 9.66
C TYR A 63 -2.24 -4.76 11.14
N ASP A 64 -3.10 -5.59 11.74
CA ASP A 64 -3.46 -5.45 13.15
C ASP A 64 -2.95 -6.56 14.06
N ASN A 65 -2.07 -7.42 13.54
CA ASN A 65 -1.46 -8.55 14.22
C ASN A 65 -2.51 -9.53 14.76
N ASP A 66 -3.64 -9.70 14.06
CA ASP A 66 -4.70 -10.63 14.44
C ASP A 66 -4.57 -12.02 13.79
N GLY A 67 -3.56 -12.18 12.92
CA GLY A 67 -3.24 -13.41 12.21
C GLY A 67 -3.89 -13.53 10.84
N ASN A 68 -4.92 -12.72 10.54
CA ASN A 68 -5.53 -12.71 9.22
C ASN A 68 -4.80 -11.75 8.30
N LEU A 69 -4.59 -12.14 7.04
CA LEU A 69 -4.00 -11.24 6.06
C LEU A 69 -5.02 -10.22 5.58
N ASP A 70 -4.70 -8.95 5.77
CA ASP A 70 -5.42 -7.79 5.32
C ASP A 70 -4.87 -7.29 3.98
N LEU A 71 -5.57 -6.33 3.37
CA LEU A 71 -5.26 -5.89 2.01
C LEU A 71 -5.13 -4.37 1.93
N ILE A 72 -4.00 -3.90 1.40
CA ILE A 72 -3.78 -2.47 1.09
C ILE A 72 -3.60 -2.26 -0.41
N PHE A 73 -4.14 -1.15 -0.91
CA PHE A 73 -3.92 -0.66 -2.27
C PHE A 73 -3.39 0.77 -2.28
N ALA A 74 -2.41 1.00 -3.15
CA ALA A 74 -1.94 2.32 -3.56
C ALA A 74 -2.50 2.67 -4.94
N SER A 75 -3.20 3.79 -5.01
CA SER A 75 -3.93 4.24 -6.20
C SER A 75 -3.51 5.64 -6.64
N GLY A 76 -3.76 5.97 -7.90
CA GLY A 76 -3.55 7.29 -8.48
C GLY A 76 -3.53 7.21 -10.00
N HIS A 77 -4.37 7.96 -10.70
CA HIS A 77 -4.47 7.86 -12.15
C HIS A 77 -3.12 8.20 -12.85
N PRO A 78 -2.81 7.58 -14.01
CA PRO A 78 -1.54 7.85 -14.72
C PRO A 78 -1.52 9.20 -15.44
N ASP A 79 -2.68 9.71 -15.84
CA ASP A 79 -2.82 10.99 -16.55
C ASP A 79 -3.07 12.15 -15.56
N PRO A 80 -2.16 13.13 -15.45
CA PRO A 80 -2.30 14.29 -14.56
C PRO A 80 -3.36 15.32 -14.98
N ASP A 81 -3.88 15.24 -16.21
CA ASP A 81 -4.91 16.14 -16.72
C ASP A 81 -6.32 15.49 -16.73
N ILE A 82 -6.45 14.26 -16.20
CA ILE A 82 -7.68 13.46 -16.26
C ILE A 82 -8.90 14.14 -15.65
N ASP A 83 -8.70 14.94 -14.59
CA ASP A 83 -9.75 15.67 -13.88
C ASP A 83 -10.50 16.65 -14.79
N ARG A 84 -9.87 17.09 -15.89
CA ARG A 84 -10.48 18.01 -16.87
C ARG A 84 -11.24 17.29 -17.99
N ALA A 85 -10.94 16.02 -18.18
CA ALA A 85 -11.37 15.25 -19.34
C ALA A 85 -12.45 14.21 -18.99
N SER A 86 -12.60 13.85 -17.72
CA SER A 86 -13.47 12.76 -17.30
C SER A 86 -13.97 12.92 -15.86
N GLN A 87 -14.63 11.88 -15.36
CA GLN A 87 -15.10 11.76 -13.97
C GLN A 87 -14.05 11.16 -13.02
N TYR A 88 -12.90 10.72 -13.53
CA TYR A 88 -11.81 10.16 -12.72
C TYR A 88 -10.89 11.27 -12.21
N ALA A 89 -10.18 11.01 -11.12
CA ALA A 89 -9.29 11.96 -10.47
C ALA A 89 -7.83 11.56 -10.60
N TYR A 90 -6.92 12.53 -10.80
CA TYR A 90 -5.49 12.21 -10.83
C TYR A 90 -4.97 11.70 -9.48
N LEU A 91 -5.37 12.39 -8.42
CA LEU A 91 -5.04 12.02 -7.05
C LEU A 91 -6.17 11.14 -6.51
N GLU A 92 -5.83 9.96 -6.02
CA GLU A 92 -6.77 8.96 -5.53
C GLU A 92 -6.42 8.52 -4.10
N PRO A 93 -7.37 8.05 -3.30
CA PRO A 93 -7.10 7.60 -1.94
C PRO A 93 -6.27 6.31 -1.91
N LEU A 94 -5.56 6.10 -0.80
CA LEU A 94 -5.12 4.75 -0.42
C LEU A 94 -6.34 3.99 0.10
N LEU A 95 -6.33 2.66 -0.04
CA LEU A 95 -7.38 1.81 0.50
C LEU A 95 -6.78 0.74 1.41
N LEU A 96 -7.40 0.53 2.57
CA LEU A 96 -7.10 -0.55 3.51
C LEU A 96 -8.37 -1.34 3.80
N PHE A 97 -8.27 -2.65 3.67
CA PHE A 97 -9.35 -3.59 3.95
C PHE A 97 -8.89 -4.58 5.00
N ARG A 98 -9.63 -4.64 6.11
CA ARG A 98 -9.40 -5.61 7.18
C ARG A 98 -10.07 -6.94 6.85
N ASN A 99 -9.34 -8.05 6.92
CA ASN A 99 -9.91 -9.39 6.90
C ASN A 99 -10.37 -9.77 8.31
N THR A 100 -11.63 -10.17 8.44
CA THR A 100 -12.23 -10.54 9.73
C THR A 100 -12.29 -12.06 9.95
N GLY A 101 -11.62 -12.83 9.10
CA GLY A 101 -11.76 -14.30 8.99
C GLY A 101 -13.09 -14.75 8.39
N ARG A 102 -13.99 -13.81 8.04
CA ARG A 102 -15.27 -14.06 7.36
C ARG A 102 -15.45 -13.20 6.10
N GLY A 103 -14.39 -12.51 5.70
CA GLY A 103 -14.39 -11.54 4.61
C GLY A 103 -13.85 -10.19 5.03
N PHE A 104 -13.79 -9.30 4.04
CA PHE A 104 -13.14 -7.99 4.14
C PHE A 104 -14.10 -6.87 4.55
N VAL A 105 -13.58 -5.93 5.34
CA VAL A 105 -14.24 -4.68 5.71
C VAL A 105 -13.34 -3.52 5.29
N ASN A 106 -13.91 -2.50 4.62
CA ASN A 106 -13.16 -1.29 4.29
C ASN A 106 -12.91 -0.48 5.57
N VAL A 107 -11.65 -0.40 5.99
CA VAL A 107 -11.20 0.36 7.17
C VAL A 107 -10.40 1.61 6.79
N SER A 108 -10.33 1.95 5.50
CA SER A 108 -9.72 3.21 5.03
C SER A 108 -10.23 4.45 5.77
N PRO A 109 -11.54 4.59 6.10
CA PRO A 109 -12.04 5.70 6.91
C PRO A 109 -11.38 5.83 8.29
N ASP A 110 -10.99 4.70 8.89
CA ASP A 110 -10.40 4.62 10.23
C ASP A 110 -8.87 4.49 10.20
N GLY A 111 -8.27 4.31 9.01
CA GLY A 111 -6.84 4.12 8.81
C GLY A 111 -5.97 5.36 9.07
N GLY A 112 -6.57 6.48 9.49
CA GLY A 112 -5.90 7.73 9.80
C GLY A 112 -5.80 8.69 8.61
N ASP A 113 -5.20 9.86 8.88
CA ASP A 113 -5.16 11.02 7.99
C ASP A 113 -4.57 10.76 6.59
N ALA A 114 -3.72 9.76 6.41
CA ALA A 114 -3.16 9.41 5.10
C ALA A 114 -4.21 8.81 4.16
N PHE A 115 -5.16 8.05 4.70
CA PHE A 115 -6.25 7.44 3.95
C PHE A 115 -7.38 8.43 3.65
N GLN A 116 -7.39 9.58 4.33
CA GLN A 116 -8.29 10.71 4.05
C GLN A 116 -7.73 11.67 2.99
N GLN A 117 -6.47 11.49 2.61
CA GLN A 117 -5.80 12.28 1.58
C GLN A 117 -5.79 11.53 0.25
N HIS A 118 -5.62 12.29 -0.84
CA HIS A 118 -5.50 11.74 -2.19
C HIS A 118 -4.08 11.92 -2.71
N TRP A 119 -3.59 10.89 -3.40
CA TRP A 119 -2.20 10.75 -3.77
C TRP A 119 -2.06 10.30 -5.22
N ALA A 120 -0.93 10.64 -5.84
CA ALA A 120 -0.47 9.96 -7.04
C ALA A 120 0.34 8.72 -6.64
N ALA A 121 -0.23 7.83 -5.82
CA ALA A 121 0.51 6.72 -5.24
C ALA A 121 0.85 5.66 -6.31
N ARG A 122 1.96 4.96 -6.11
CA ARG A 122 2.51 3.98 -7.05
C ARG A 122 2.85 2.68 -6.32
N GLY A 123 4.11 2.26 -6.34
CA GLY A 123 4.55 1.06 -5.63
C GLY A 123 4.50 1.26 -4.12
N LEU A 124 4.35 0.16 -3.39
CA LEU A 124 4.42 0.13 -1.94
C LEU A 124 5.26 -1.07 -1.46
N ALA A 125 5.80 -0.97 -0.25
CA ALA A 125 6.52 -2.04 0.43
C ALA A 125 6.06 -2.12 1.89
N VAL A 126 6.01 -3.33 2.44
CA VAL A 126 5.62 -3.60 3.82
C VAL A 126 6.81 -4.15 4.59
N GLY A 127 6.97 -3.74 5.85
CA GLY A 127 7.95 -4.28 6.77
C GLY A 127 7.94 -3.54 8.12
N ASP A 128 8.40 -4.22 9.17
CA ASP A 128 8.57 -3.61 10.50
C ASP A 128 9.82 -2.72 10.48
N PHE A 129 9.62 -1.41 10.27
CA PHE A 129 10.70 -0.47 10.00
C PHE A 129 11.37 0.03 11.28
N ASP A 130 10.60 0.16 12.36
CA ASP A 130 11.09 0.61 13.67
C ASP A 130 11.33 -0.53 14.67
N ASN A 131 11.05 -1.77 14.27
CA ASN A 131 11.22 -2.98 15.05
C ASN A 131 10.33 -2.99 16.31
N ASP A 132 9.11 -2.45 16.20
CA ASP A 132 8.10 -2.46 17.26
C ASP A 132 7.16 -3.67 17.20
N GLY A 133 7.27 -4.49 16.15
CA GLY A 133 6.48 -5.70 15.92
C GLY A 133 5.17 -5.45 15.17
N ALA A 134 4.87 -4.23 14.75
CA ALA A 134 3.80 -3.91 13.82
C ALA A 134 4.37 -3.69 12.40
N GLN A 135 3.66 -4.16 11.38
CA GLN A 135 4.12 -3.99 10.01
C GLN A 135 3.81 -2.58 9.50
N ASP A 136 4.85 -1.84 9.10
CA ASP A 136 4.75 -0.51 8.51
C ASP A 136 4.63 -0.58 6.98
N VAL A 137 4.16 0.50 6.36
CA VAL A 137 4.03 0.61 4.91
C VAL A 137 4.76 1.83 4.36
N LEU A 138 5.66 1.61 3.41
CA LEU A 138 6.27 2.67 2.61
C LEU A 138 5.60 2.75 1.24
N VAL A 139 5.06 3.92 0.88
CA VAL A 139 4.38 4.16 -0.40
C VAL A 139 5.16 5.18 -1.22
N GLY A 140 5.45 4.83 -2.47
CA GLY A 140 6.03 5.75 -3.45
C GLY A 140 4.97 6.68 -4.03
N ILE A 141 5.23 8.00 -4.01
CA ILE A 141 4.33 9.02 -4.57
C ILE A 141 4.96 9.58 -5.85
N ASN A 142 4.21 9.55 -6.95
CA ASN A 142 4.69 10.07 -8.23
C ASN A 142 4.85 11.60 -8.16
N GLY A 143 6.06 12.11 -8.38
CA GLY A 143 6.37 13.54 -8.33
C GLY A 143 6.40 14.13 -6.91
N GLY A 144 6.36 13.31 -5.86
CA GLY A 144 6.39 13.75 -4.45
C GLY A 144 7.40 12.96 -3.61
N ALA A 145 7.50 13.33 -2.33
CA ALA A 145 8.22 12.51 -1.36
C ALA A 145 7.45 11.21 -1.09
N PRO A 146 8.16 10.11 -0.77
CA PRO A 146 7.50 8.89 -0.32
C PRO A 146 6.74 9.12 0.99
N LEU A 147 5.70 8.32 1.20
CA LEU A 147 4.86 8.34 2.39
C LEU A 147 5.19 7.12 3.24
N LEU A 148 5.62 7.34 4.48
CA LEU A 148 5.78 6.27 5.47
C LEU A 148 4.55 6.24 6.38
N LEU A 149 3.85 5.11 6.38
CA LEU A 149 2.75 4.78 7.27
C LEU A 149 3.31 3.91 8.40
N ARG A 150 3.44 4.49 9.59
CA ARG A 150 3.85 3.75 10.77
C ARG A 150 2.66 3.14 11.48
N ASN A 151 2.71 1.84 11.68
CA ASN A 151 1.66 1.11 12.33
C ASN A 151 1.84 1.20 13.85
N GLN A 152 0.74 1.19 14.60
CA GLN A 152 0.77 1.24 16.07
C GLN A 152 0.06 0.04 16.71
N ALA A 153 -0.29 -0.98 15.93
CA ALA A 153 -1.02 -2.17 16.41
C ALA A 153 -0.28 -2.90 17.55
N ALA A 154 1.05 -2.98 17.52
CA ALA A 154 1.85 -3.63 18.56
C ALA A 154 1.81 -2.91 19.91
N ALA A 155 1.45 -1.62 19.95
CA ALA A 155 1.37 -0.82 21.16
C ALA A 155 0.05 -1.02 21.95
N GLY A 156 -0.80 -1.98 21.57
CA GLY A 156 -2.13 -2.18 22.17
C GLY A 156 -3.12 -1.06 21.83
N ALA A 157 -2.77 -0.20 20.86
CA ALA A 157 -3.67 0.79 20.31
C ALA A 157 -4.63 0.10 19.33
N ALA A 158 -5.91 0.44 19.41
CA ALA A 158 -6.90 0.00 18.44
C ALA A 158 -6.45 0.42 17.04
N THR A 159 -6.21 -0.58 16.18
CA THR A 159 -6.19 -0.51 14.71
C THR A 159 -5.97 0.90 14.14
N GLY A 160 -4.73 1.28 13.82
CA GLY A 160 -4.48 2.61 13.26
C GLY A 160 -3.08 2.77 12.67
N MET A 161 -3.03 3.32 11.45
CA MET A 161 -1.80 3.73 10.79
C MET A 161 -1.59 5.22 11.01
N ARG A 162 -0.46 5.59 11.61
CA ARG A 162 -0.02 6.98 11.73
C ARG A 162 1.00 7.27 10.65
N TRP A 163 0.64 8.12 9.70
CA TRP A 163 1.63 8.57 8.72
C TRP A 163 2.55 9.62 9.30
N GLU A 164 3.82 9.56 8.89
CA GLU A 164 4.80 10.58 9.16
C GLU A 164 5.35 11.06 7.82
N GLN A 165 5.21 12.36 7.55
CA GLN A 165 6.05 13.02 6.54
C GLN A 165 7.25 13.67 7.24
N PRO A 166 8.42 13.68 6.58
CA PRO A 166 9.58 14.36 7.13
C PRO A 166 9.27 15.81 7.48
N SER A 167 9.66 16.23 8.67
CA SER A 167 9.35 17.52 9.32
C SER A 167 9.77 18.80 8.55
N ASN A 168 10.49 18.68 7.43
CA ASN A 168 11.05 19.82 6.69
C ASN A 168 10.70 19.80 5.18
N GLY A 169 9.47 19.42 4.86
CA GLY A 169 8.99 19.36 3.49
C GLY A 169 9.51 18.12 2.71
N PRO A 170 9.00 17.92 1.49
CA PRO A 170 9.14 16.67 0.73
C PRO A 170 10.50 16.58 0.03
N THR A 171 11.60 16.65 0.78
CA THR A 171 12.93 16.42 0.20
C THR A 171 13.36 14.98 0.41
N ALA A 172 14.02 14.41 -0.60
CA ALA A 172 14.64 13.09 -0.47
C ALA A 172 15.67 13.04 0.67
N GLU A 173 16.28 14.17 1.04
CA GLU A 173 17.29 14.25 2.10
C GLU A 173 16.72 14.19 3.52
N SER A 174 15.51 14.73 3.75
CA SER A 174 14.84 14.60 5.06
C SER A 174 14.39 13.16 5.29
N PHE A 175 13.87 12.51 4.25
CA PHE A 175 13.53 11.08 4.29
C PHE A 175 14.77 10.17 4.47
N ASP A 176 15.88 10.46 3.78
CA ASP A 176 17.16 9.73 3.92
C ASP A 176 17.71 9.84 5.35
N ARG A 177 17.51 10.97 6.03
CA ARG A 177 17.86 11.14 7.45
C ARG A 177 16.99 10.29 8.36
N ASP A 178 15.68 10.25 8.11
CA ASP A 178 14.74 9.50 8.93
C ASP A 178 15.01 7.98 8.79
N ILE A 179 15.23 7.48 7.55
CA ILE A 179 15.70 6.10 7.30
C ILE A 179 16.99 5.81 8.07
N LYS A 180 18.01 6.68 7.94
CA LYS A 180 19.29 6.47 8.61
C LYS A 180 19.19 6.51 10.13
N SER A 181 18.28 7.31 10.67
CA SER A 181 18.05 7.39 12.12
C SER A 181 17.39 6.11 12.65
N ALA A 182 16.42 5.55 11.93
CA ALA A 182 15.78 4.28 12.26
C ALA A 182 16.77 3.11 12.16
N ALA A 183 17.53 3.03 11.06
CA ALA A 183 18.56 1.98 10.87
C ALA A 183 19.73 2.07 11.87
N ALA A 184 19.92 3.22 12.53
CA ALA A 184 20.91 3.39 13.59
C ALA A 184 20.36 3.03 14.98
N ALA A 185 19.03 3.01 15.15
CA ALA A 185 18.36 2.70 16.40
C ALA A 185 18.09 1.19 16.60
N SER A 186 18.02 0.41 15.52
CA SER A 186 17.81 -1.04 15.53
C SER A 186 18.79 -1.76 14.58
N ALA A 187 19.24 -2.98 14.91
CA ALA A 187 20.17 -3.74 14.07
C ALA A 187 19.49 -4.10 12.72
N PRO A 188 20.10 -3.81 11.55
CA PRO A 188 19.33 -3.66 10.32
C PRO A 188 19.01 -5.00 9.62
N PRO A 189 17.81 -5.16 9.01
CA PRO A 189 17.62 -6.10 7.90
C PRO A 189 18.18 -5.49 6.59
N MET A 190 18.95 -6.29 5.85
CA MET A 190 19.72 -5.87 4.65
C MET A 190 18.91 -5.41 3.42
N ILE A 191 17.58 -5.44 3.43
CA ILE A 191 16.75 -5.25 2.23
C ILE A 191 16.49 -3.78 1.88
N LEU A 192 16.41 -2.87 2.85
CA LEU A 192 16.10 -1.44 2.62
C LEU A 192 17.27 -0.65 2.00
N VAL A 193 18.52 -1.07 2.22
CA VAL A 193 19.71 -0.37 1.70
C VAL A 193 19.86 -0.55 0.18
N TRP A 194 19.51 -1.73 -0.34
CA TRP A 194 19.71 -2.08 -1.76
C TRP A 194 18.77 -1.36 -2.72
N CYS A 195 17.52 -1.11 -2.32
CA CYS A 195 16.54 -0.43 -3.19
C CYS A 195 16.91 1.05 -3.41
N TRP A 196 17.56 1.68 -2.42
CA TRP A 196 17.93 3.09 -2.45
C TRP A 196 19.25 3.38 -3.18
N ASP A 197 20.25 2.50 -3.03
CA ASP A 197 21.51 2.62 -3.78
C ASP A 197 21.28 2.51 -5.30
N TRP A 198 20.25 1.76 -5.71
CA TRP A 198 19.82 1.70 -7.12
C TRP A 198 19.17 3.00 -7.62
N VAL A 199 18.47 3.74 -6.75
CA VAL A 199 17.86 5.05 -7.07
C VAL A 199 18.92 6.15 -7.18
N LYS A 200 19.97 6.13 -6.34
CA LYS A 200 21.08 7.10 -6.41
C LYS A 200 22.02 6.91 -7.60
N ALA A 201 22.04 5.72 -8.21
CA ALA A 201 22.98 5.38 -9.28
C ALA A 201 22.63 5.95 -10.67
N ARG A 202 21.52 6.70 -10.82
CA ARG A 202 21.16 7.29 -12.13
C ARG A 202 21.61 8.75 -12.24
N PRO A 203 22.40 9.13 -13.26
CA PRO A 203 22.63 10.54 -13.56
C PRO A 203 21.32 11.21 -13.99
N PRO A 204 21.16 12.53 -13.77
CA PRO A 204 19.94 13.24 -14.14
C PRO A 204 19.70 13.13 -15.65
N ILE A 205 18.49 12.69 -16.04
CA ILE A 205 18.02 12.75 -17.42
C ILE A 205 17.81 14.23 -17.75
N GLY A 206 18.80 14.82 -18.43
CA GLY A 206 18.66 16.13 -19.04
C GLY A 206 17.78 16.02 -20.28
N TRP A 207 16.60 16.62 -20.24
CA TRP A 207 15.81 16.87 -21.44
C TRP A 207 16.49 17.98 -22.25
N ARG A 208 16.89 17.66 -23.49
CA ARG A 208 17.11 18.62 -24.58
C ARG A 208 16.03 18.42 -25.62
#